data_AF-Q1KSC9-F1
#
_entry.id   AF-Q1KSC9-F1
#
_cell.length_a   1.000
_cell.length_b   1.000
_cell.length_c   1.000
_cell.angle_alpha   90.00
_cell.angle_beta   90.00
_cell.angle_gamma   90.00
#
_symmetry.space_group_name_H-M   'P 1'
#
loop_
_entity.id
_entity.type
_entity.pdbx_description
1 polymer ?
#
loop_
_entity_poly.entity_id
_entity_poly.type
_entity_poly.pdbx_seq_one_letter_code
_entity_poly.pdbx_strand_id
1 'polypeptide(L)'
;MPSSISWGLLLLAGLSCLAAGSLAEDAQETDASKPDQEHPACHKIAPNLAEFAFSLYRVLAHESNTTNIFFSPVSIATALASLSLGTKADTHTQILEGLGFNNTDIPEAEIHQGFQHLLQTLNRPNSQLQLTTGSGLFIDHNLKLLDKFLEDVKNL
;
A
#
# COMPACT_ATOMS: atom_id res chain seq x y z
N MET A 1 -18.21 -13.56 49.04
CA MET A 1 -19.11 -12.42 48.78
C MET A 1 -18.46 -11.56 47.69
N PRO A 2 -18.97 -11.53 46.45
CA PRO A 2 -18.38 -10.70 45.42
C PRO A 2 -18.85 -9.25 45.61
N SER A 3 -17.89 -8.32 45.54
CA SER A 3 -18.07 -6.89 45.74
C SER A 3 -18.90 -6.27 44.61
N SER A 4 -20.01 -5.64 45.01
CA SER A 4 -20.86 -4.79 44.19
C SER A 4 -20.12 -3.50 43.82
N ILE A 5 -19.29 -3.55 42.78
CA ILE A 5 -18.80 -2.34 42.11
C ILE A 5 -19.93 -1.91 41.18
N SER A 6 -20.74 -1.05 41.77
CA SER A 6 -22.01 -0.49 41.30
C SER A 6 -21.97 -0.01 39.86
N TRP A 7 -22.98 -0.43 39.10
CA TRP A 7 -23.35 0.05 37.76
C TRP A 7 -23.40 1.59 37.63
N GLY A 8 -23.42 2.33 38.75
CA GLY A 8 -23.35 3.79 38.77
C GLY A 8 -22.09 4.37 38.11
N LEU A 9 -20.95 3.67 38.15
CA LEU A 9 -19.72 4.14 37.48
C LEU A 9 -19.80 4.05 35.95
N LEU A 10 -20.54 3.06 35.42
CA LEU A 10 -20.74 2.91 33.97
C LEU A 10 -21.75 3.93 33.43
N LEU A 11 -22.76 4.31 34.23
CA LEU A 11 -23.73 5.34 33.84
C LEU A 11 -23.12 6.74 33.81
N LEU A 12 -22.17 7.05 34.69
CA LEU A 12 -21.45 8.34 34.68
C LEU A 12 -20.53 8.50 33.46
N ALA A 13 -19.88 7.43 32.99
CA ALA A 13 -19.08 7.46 31.77
C ALA A 13 -19.93 7.60 30.49
N GLY A 14 -21.16 7.09 30.50
CA GLY A 14 -22.10 7.23 29.38
C GLY A 14 -22.64 8.66 29.21
N LEU A 15 -22.92 9.37 30.32
CA LEU A 15 -23.45 10.73 30.26
C LEU A 15 -22.40 11.78 29.83
N SER A 16 -21.11 11.57 30.10
CA SER A 16 -20.05 12.47 29.64
C SER A 16 -19.87 12.47 28.11
N CYS A 17 -20.23 11.38 27.43
CA CYS A 17 -20.14 11.30 25.96
C CYS A 17 -21.32 11.97 25.25
N LEU A 18 -22.46 12.17 25.93
CA LEU A 18 -23.65 12.79 25.34
C LEU A 18 -23.72 14.30 25.57
N ALA A 19 -23.04 14.83 26.60
CA ALA A 19 -22.98 16.28 26.86
C ALA A 19 -21.89 17.01 26.05
N ALA A 20 -20.87 16.30 25.57
CA ALA A 20 -19.83 16.89 24.71
C ALA A 20 -20.28 17.05 23.24
N GLY A 21 -21.39 16.42 22.85
CA GLY A 21 -21.88 16.42 21.46
C GLY A 21 -22.81 17.56 21.08
N SER A 22 -23.19 18.46 22.01
CA SER A 22 -24.25 19.46 21.76
C SER A 22 -23.88 20.91 22.06
N LEU A 23 -22.59 21.25 22.18
CA LEU A 23 -22.18 22.65 22.38
C LEU A 23 -21.01 23.05 21.48
N ALA A 24 -21.26 23.17 20.17
CA ALA A 24 -20.50 24.04 19.27
C ALA A 24 -21.18 24.14 17.89
N GLU A 25 -22.34 24.78 17.81
CA GLU A 25 -22.76 25.52 16.61
C GLU A 25 -23.13 26.93 17.09
N ASP A 26 -22.25 27.89 16.86
CA ASP A 26 -22.65 29.04 16.03
C ASP A 26 -21.47 29.88 15.52
N ALA A 27 -21.62 30.26 14.25
CA ALA A 27 -21.01 31.39 13.52
C ALA A 27 -19.48 31.57 13.48
N GLN A 28 -18.88 31.17 12.34
CA GLN A 28 -18.21 32.18 11.48
C GLN A 28 -18.18 31.70 10.02
N GLU A 29 -18.98 32.36 9.19
CA GLU A 29 -18.91 32.30 7.74
C GLU A 29 -17.56 32.90 7.33
N THR A 30 -16.65 32.07 6.83
CA THR A 30 -15.47 32.52 6.11
C THR A 30 -15.26 31.53 4.99
N ASP A 31 -15.38 32.04 3.78
CA ASP A 31 -15.08 31.38 2.52
C ASP A 31 -13.71 30.70 2.59
N ALA A 32 -13.72 29.40 2.84
CA ALA A 32 -12.55 28.55 2.86
C ALA A 32 -12.89 27.32 2.04
N SER A 33 -12.50 27.39 0.77
CA SER A 33 -12.29 26.25 -0.10
C SER A 33 -11.65 25.11 0.72
N LYS A 34 -12.38 24.00 0.85
CA LYS A 34 -11.81 22.74 1.35
C LYS A 34 -10.59 22.44 0.47
N PRO A 35 -9.38 22.27 1.02
CA PRO A 35 -8.33 21.66 0.24
C PRO A 35 -8.78 20.21 0.04
N ASP A 36 -8.93 19.80 -1.21
CA ASP A 36 -8.97 18.38 -1.56
C ASP A 36 -7.80 17.70 -0.86
N GLN A 37 -8.11 16.89 0.16
CA GLN A 37 -7.10 16.06 0.80
C GLN A 37 -6.77 14.95 -0.18
N GLU A 38 -5.86 15.22 -1.12
CA GLU A 38 -5.30 14.20 -1.99
C GLU A 38 -4.64 13.13 -1.10
N HIS A 39 -5.29 11.96 -1.01
CA HIS A 39 -4.72 10.82 -0.30
C HIS A 39 -3.38 10.43 -0.97
N PRO A 40 -2.31 10.16 -0.19
CA PRO A 40 -1.02 9.77 -0.75
C PRO A 40 -1.18 8.63 -1.77
N ALA A 41 -0.53 8.74 -2.93
CA ALA A 41 -0.74 7.84 -4.07
C ALA A 41 -0.55 6.35 -3.72
N CYS A 42 0.33 6.02 -2.77
CA CYS A 42 0.54 4.65 -2.31
C CYS A 42 -0.70 4.03 -1.64
N HIS A 43 -1.64 4.82 -1.10
CA HIS A 43 -2.88 4.29 -0.52
C HIS A 43 -3.80 3.69 -1.58
N LYS A 44 -3.72 4.14 -2.83
CA LYS A 44 -4.53 3.60 -3.93
C LYS A 44 -4.17 2.15 -4.25
N ILE A 45 -2.89 1.77 -4.10
CA ILE A 45 -2.40 0.42 -4.39
C ILE A 45 -2.31 -0.49 -3.16
N ALA A 46 -2.48 0.06 -1.95
CA ALA A 46 -2.32 -0.69 -0.71
C ALA A 46 -3.30 -1.88 -0.57
N PRO A 47 -4.59 -1.79 -0.97
CA PRO A 47 -5.49 -2.94 -0.95
C PRO A 47 -5.01 -4.08 -1.86
N ASN A 48 -4.53 -3.77 -3.05
CA ASN A 48 -4.02 -4.76 -4.02
C ASN A 48 -2.76 -5.44 -3.48
N LEU A 49 -1.83 -4.68 -2.88
CA LEU A 49 -0.63 -5.23 -2.25
C LEU A 49 -0.96 -6.15 -1.07
N ALA A 50 -2.00 -5.82 -0.29
CA ALA A 50 -2.47 -6.68 0.80
C ALA A 50 -3.06 -7.99 0.26
N GLU A 51 -3.91 -7.93 -0.77
CA GLU A 51 -4.49 -9.13 -1.38
C GLU A 51 -3.43 -10.00 -2.04
N PHE A 52 -2.45 -9.40 -2.72
CA PHE A 52 -1.28 -10.09 -3.25
C PHE A 52 -0.50 -10.80 -2.14
N ALA A 53 -0.25 -10.12 -1.01
CA ALA A 53 0.42 -10.70 0.15
C ALA A 53 -0.32 -11.93 0.70
N PHE A 54 -1.64 -11.83 0.86
CA PHE A 54 -2.45 -12.95 1.36
C PHE A 54 -2.53 -14.10 0.37
N SER A 55 -2.68 -13.80 -0.92
CA SER A 55 -2.70 -14.79 -1.99
C SER A 55 -1.38 -15.57 -2.04
N LEU A 56 -0.24 -14.87 -2.04
CA LEU A 56 1.08 -15.49 -2.03
C LEU A 56 1.31 -16.30 -0.74
N TYR A 57 0.93 -15.77 0.42
CA TYR A 57 1.02 -16.49 1.68
C TYR A 57 0.23 -17.80 1.65
N ARG A 58 -1.00 -17.80 1.14
CA ARG A 58 -1.83 -19.01 1.04
C ARG A 58 -1.19 -20.08 0.16
N VAL A 59 -0.58 -19.67 -0.96
CA VAL A 59 0.16 -20.60 -1.83
C VAL A 59 1.32 -21.23 -1.06
N LEU A 60 2.18 -20.42 -0.43
CA LEU A 60 3.33 -20.91 0.34
C LEU A 60 2.92 -21.79 1.52
N ALA A 61 1.86 -21.42 2.24
CA ALA A 61 1.35 -22.18 3.38
C ALA A 61 0.68 -23.50 2.97
N HIS A 62 0.23 -23.61 1.71
CA HIS A 62 -0.28 -24.87 1.16
C HIS A 62 0.85 -25.85 0.83
N GLU A 63 2.02 -25.36 0.45
CA GLU A 63 3.19 -26.20 0.14
C GLU A 63 3.79 -26.86 1.39
N SER A 64 3.82 -26.14 2.52
CA SER A 64 4.32 -26.68 3.80
C SER A 64 3.66 -25.99 4.99
N ASN A 65 3.11 -26.80 5.90
CA ASN A 65 2.54 -26.32 7.17
C ASN A 65 3.50 -26.47 8.37
N THR A 66 4.74 -26.88 8.14
CA THR A 66 5.75 -27.12 9.18
C THR A 66 6.97 -26.21 9.06
N THR A 67 7.06 -25.42 8.00
CA THR A 67 8.20 -24.53 7.72
C THR A 67 7.82 -23.08 7.99
N ASN A 68 8.77 -22.29 8.49
CA ASN A 68 8.57 -20.86 8.65
C ASN A 68 8.41 -20.17 7.27
N ILE A 69 7.50 -19.21 7.18
CA ILE A 69 7.28 -18.38 6.00
C ILE A 69 7.71 -16.95 6.32
N PHE A 70 8.62 -16.39 5.53
CA PHE A 70 9.06 -15.01 5.62
C PHE A 70 9.32 -14.45 4.23
N PHE A 71 8.65 -13.35 3.87
CA PHE A 71 8.81 -12.69 2.58
C PHE A 71 8.37 -11.22 2.69
N SER A 72 8.76 -10.41 1.70
CA SER A 72 8.32 -9.02 1.55
C SER A 72 7.40 -8.89 0.34
N PRO A 73 6.07 -8.77 0.54
CA PRO A 73 5.13 -8.59 -0.57
C PRO A 73 5.47 -7.36 -1.41
N VAL A 74 5.83 -6.25 -0.74
CA VAL A 74 6.20 -4.99 -1.41
C VAL A 74 7.41 -5.18 -2.32
N SER A 75 8.47 -5.84 -1.85
CA SER A 75 9.68 -6.03 -2.66
C SER A 75 9.40 -6.88 -3.91
N ILE A 76 8.65 -7.97 -3.78
CA ILE A 76 8.28 -8.84 -4.91
C ILE A 76 7.40 -8.08 -5.89
N ALA A 77 6.38 -7.38 -5.38
CA ALA A 77 5.47 -6.60 -6.21
C ALA A 77 6.18 -5.47 -6.95
N THR A 78 7.09 -4.75 -6.30
CA THR A 78 7.92 -3.72 -6.94
C THR A 78 8.77 -4.29 -8.08
N ALA A 79 9.40 -5.46 -7.87
CA ALA A 79 10.21 -6.09 -8.92
C ALA A 79 9.37 -6.48 -10.14
N LEU A 80 8.17 -7.02 -9.92
CA LEU A 80 7.24 -7.40 -10.98
C LEU A 80 6.64 -6.17 -11.68
N ALA A 81 6.28 -5.12 -10.96
CA ALA A 81 5.83 -3.85 -11.53
C ALA A 81 6.95 -3.17 -12.34
N SER A 82 8.21 -3.28 -11.89
CA SER A 82 9.36 -2.81 -12.68
C SER A 82 9.50 -3.60 -13.98
N LEU A 83 9.30 -4.91 -13.91
CA LEU A 83 9.37 -5.79 -15.07
C LEU A 83 8.23 -5.50 -16.06
N SER A 84 7.01 -5.20 -15.60
CA SER A 84 5.85 -4.98 -16.47
C SER A 84 6.06 -3.81 -17.43
N LEU A 85 6.82 -2.78 -17.05
CA LEU A 85 7.22 -1.65 -17.90
C LEU A 85 7.91 -2.07 -19.21
N GLY A 86 8.56 -3.24 -19.23
CA GLY A 86 9.21 -3.81 -20.41
C GLY A 86 8.35 -4.79 -21.21
N THR A 87 7.14 -5.09 -20.75
CA THR A 87 6.25 -6.12 -21.33
C THR A 87 5.07 -5.51 -22.08
N LYS A 88 4.38 -6.32 -22.88
CA LYS A 88 3.22 -5.90 -23.68
C LYS A 88 2.17 -7.00 -23.72
N ALA A 89 0.94 -6.61 -24.10
CA ALA A 89 -0.20 -7.51 -24.31
C ALA A 89 -0.38 -8.47 -23.11
N ASP A 90 -0.68 -9.74 -23.37
CA ASP A 90 -1.00 -10.73 -22.34
C ASP A 90 0.07 -10.85 -21.25
N THR A 91 1.35 -10.69 -21.59
CA THR A 91 2.43 -10.74 -20.60
C THR A 91 2.33 -9.57 -19.60
N HIS A 92 2.04 -8.37 -20.08
CA HIS A 92 1.84 -7.20 -19.23
C HIS A 92 0.60 -7.37 -18.37
N THR A 93 -0.51 -7.79 -18.98
CA THR A 93 -1.78 -8.02 -18.28
C THR A 93 -1.64 -9.07 -17.18
N GLN A 94 -1.01 -10.21 -17.46
CA GLN A 94 -0.82 -11.27 -16.46
C GLN A 94 0.00 -10.82 -15.25
N ILE A 95 1.02 -9.97 -15.45
CA ILE A 95 1.81 -9.44 -14.35
C ILE A 95 0.95 -8.55 -13.46
N LEU A 96 0.22 -7.59 -14.04
CA LEU A 96 -0.60 -6.66 -13.26
C LEU A 96 -1.78 -7.38 -12.57
N GLU A 97 -2.44 -8.31 -13.25
CA GLU A 97 -3.50 -9.11 -12.66
C GLU A 97 -2.99 -9.99 -11.51
N GLY A 98 -1.81 -10.60 -11.67
CA GLY A 98 -1.16 -11.39 -10.62
C GLY A 98 -0.78 -10.57 -9.38
N LEU A 99 -0.52 -9.26 -9.55
CA LEU A 99 -0.32 -8.31 -8.45
C LEU A 99 -1.63 -7.78 -7.86
N GLY A 100 -2.77 -8.27 -8.33
CA GLY A 100 -4.09 -7.88 -7.85
C GLY A 100 -4.67 -6.63 -8.50
N PHE A 101 -4.07 -6.10 -9.57
CA PHE A 101 -4.57 -4.93 -10.31
C PHE A 101 -5.55 -5.30 -11.45
N ASN A 102 -6.18 -6.47 -11.36
CA ASN A 102 -7.10 -6.96 -12.38
C ASN A 102 -8.34 -6.05 -12.46
N ASN A 103 -8.58 -5.45 -13.64
CA ASN A 103 -9.75 -4.62 -13.94
C ASN A 103 -10.09 -3.58 -12.85
N THR A 104 -9.09 -3.08 -12.14
CA THR A 104 -9.31 -2.00 -11.18
C THR A 104 -9.66 -0.72 -11.94
N ASP A 105 -10.58 0.09 -11.40
CA ASP A 105 -10.85 1.45 -11.90
C ASP A 105 -9.60 2.37 -11.81
N ILE A 106 -8.48 1.86 -11.30
CA ILE A 106 -7.20 2.54 -11.14
C ILE A 106 -6.46 2.52 -12.48
N PRO A 107 -6.19 3.69 -13.10
CA PRO A 107 -5.35 3.79 -14.28
C PRO A 107 -3.93 3.28 -14.00
N GLU A 108 -3.28 2.66 -14.99
CA GLU A 108 -1.91 2.15 -14.86
C GLU A 108 -0.90 3.22 -14.40
N ALA A 109 -1.08 4.47 -14.84
CA ALA A 109 -0.27 5.59 -14.38
C ALA A 109 -0.35 5.79 -12.85
N GLU A 110 -1.53 5.58 -12.25
CA GLU A 110 -1.74 5.68 -10.81
C GLU A 110 -1.15 4.47 -10.07
N ILE A 111 -1.10 3.30 -10.70
CA ILE A 111 -0.41 2.12 -10.15
C ILE A 111 1.08 2.43 -10.01
N HIS A 112 1.71 2.91 -11.10
CA HIS A 112 3.13 3.27 -11.10
C HIS A 112 3.42 4.41 -10.11
N GLN A 113 2.60 5.45 -10.08
CA GLN A 113 2.72 6.55 -9.11
C GLN A 113 2.59 6.04 -7.66
N GLY A 114 1.71 5.06 -7.42
CA GLY A 114 1.55 4.42 -6.13
C GLY A 114 2.81 3.70 -5.67
N PHE A 115 3.45 2.92 -6.55
CA PHE A 115 4.72 2.25 -6.26
C PHE A 115 5.84 3.25 -6.02
N GLN A 116 5.93 4.29 -6.85
CA GLN A 116 6.94 5.34 -6.70
C GLN A 116 6.83 6.06 -5.37
N HIS A 117 5.62 6.48 -5.00
CA HIS A 117 5.39 7.12 -3.71
C HIS A 117 5.70 6.18 -2.53
N LEU A 118 5.38 4.88 -2.65
CA LEU A 118 5.69 3.88 -1.63
C LEU A 118 7.21 3.72 -1.46
N LEU A 119 7.96 3.57 -2.55
CA LEU A 119 9.42 3.42 -2.51
C LEU A 119 10.11 4.67 -1.97
N GLN A 120 9.66 5.86 -2.36
CA GLN A 120 10.16 7.12 -1.80
C GLN A 120 9.94 7.21 -0.28
N THR A 121 8.78 6.74 0.19
CA THR A 121 8.46 6.70 1.62
C THR A 121 9.36 5.73 2.38
N LEU A 122 9.58 4.53 1.84
CA LEU A 122 10.39 3.49 2.46
C LEU A 122 11.89 3.82 2.44
N ASN A 123 12.37 4.48 1.39
CA ASN A 123 13.77 4.85 1.19
C ASN A 123 14.10 6.27 1.66
N ARG A 124 13.22 6.89 2.46
CA ARG A 124 13.40 8.28 2.90
C ARG A 124 14.72 8.44 3.68
N PRO A 125 15.58 9.39 3.30
CA PRO A 125 16.79 9.71 4.07
C PRO A 125 16.44 10.08 5.52
N ASN A 126 17.29 9.67 6.46
CA ASN A 126 17.13 9.94 7.90
C ASN A 126 15.87 9.32 8.54
N SER A 127 15.32 8.26 7.94
CA SER A 127 14.31 7.45 8.61
C SER A 127 14.90 6.74 9.84
N GLN A 128 14.11 6.64 10.91
CA GLN A 128 14.45 5.77 12.06
C GLN A 128 14.32 4.28 11.70
N LEU A 129 13.60 3.97 10.61
CA LEU A 129 13.46 2.62 10.09
C LEU A 129 14.75 2.19 9.38
N GLN A 130 15.40 1.14 9.87
CA GLN A 130 16.51 0.49 9.18
C GLN A 130 15.95 -0.52 8.19
N LEU A 131 15.73 -0.08 6.95
CA LEU A 131 15.29 -0.92 5.85
C LEU A 131 16.25 -0.74 4.67
N THR A 132 16.76 -1.85 4.14
CA THR A 132 17.54 -1.86 2.90
C THR A 132 16.92 -2.87 1.96
N THR A 133 16.54 -2.40 0.78
CA THR A 133 15.89 -3.21 -0.25
C THR A 133 16.35 -2.72 -1.62
N GLY A 134 16.34 -3.61 -2.60
CA GLY A 134 16.74 -3.31 -3.96
C GLY A 134 16.40 -4.45 -4.90
N SER A 135 16.17 -4.10 -6.16
CA SER A 135 15.89 -5.05 -7.23
C SER A 135 16.98 -4.93 -8.29
N GLY A 136 17.51 -6.06 -8.75
CA GLY A 136 18.53 -6.12 -9.79
C GLY A 136 18.01 -6.83 -11.03
N LEU A 137 18.18 -6.22 -12.20
CA LEU A 137 17.94 -6.86 -13.50
C LEU A 137 19.29 -7.21 -14.13
N PHE A 138 19.49 -8.49 -14.43
CA PHE A 138 20.69 -9.00 -15.09
C PHE A 138 20.30 -9.49 -16.48
N ILE A 139 20.85 -8.85 -17.51
CA ILE A 139 20.47 -9.06 -18.90
C ILE A 139 21.73 -9.43 -19.68
N ASP A 140 21.60 -10.39 -20.60
CA ASP A 140 22.69 -10.78 -21.50
C ASP A 140 23.22 -9.58 -22.28
N HIS A 141 24.55 -9.41 -22.28
CA HIS A 141 25.25 -8.28 -22.89
C HIS A 141 25.08 -8.19 -24.42
N ASN A 142 24.64 -9.25 -25.09
CA ASN A 142 24.40 -9.26 -26.53
C ASN A 142 23.01 -8.70 -26.88
N LEU A 143 22.13 -8.48 -25.89
CA LEU A 143 20.82 -7.90 -26.12
C LEU A 143 20.91 -6.38 -26.15
N LYS A 144 20.31 -5.77 -27.19
CA LYS A 144 20.15 -4.32 -27.27
C LYS A 144 18.96 -3.90 -26.42
N LEU A 145 19.24 -3.19 -25.33
CA LEU A 145 18.21 -2.65 -24.45
C LEU A 145 17.57 -1.39 -25.02
N LEU A 146 16.28 -1.24 -24.72
CA LEU A 146 15.55 -0.01 -25.03
C LEU A 146 15.83 1.02 -23.93
N ASP A 147 16.34 2.20 -24.32
CA ASP A 147 16.69 3.26 -23.36
C ASP A 147 15.51 3.67 -22.48
N LYS A 148 14.29 3.70 -23.06
CA LYS A 148 13.06 4.00 -22.33
C LYS A 148 12.81 3.02 -21.18
N PHE A 149 13.05 1.74 -21.39
CA PHE A 149 12.88 0.74 -20.33
C PHE A 149 13.90 0.94 -19.21
N LEU A 150 15.15 1.28 -19.55
CA LEU A 150 16.18 1.59 -18.57
C LEU A 150 15.87 2.84 -17.76
N GLU A 151 15.28 3.85 -18.39
CA GLU A 151 14.81 5.06 -17.71
C GLU A 151 13.64 4.74 -16.77
N ASP A 152 12.65 4.00 -17.24
CA ASP A 152 11.43 3.70 -16.47
C ASP A 152 11.74 2.88 -15.21
N VAL A 153 12.57 1.83 -15.32
CA VAL A 153 12.93 1.00 -14.17
C VAL A 153 13.74 1.77 -13.12
N LYS A 154 14.52 2.79 -13.53
CA LYS A 154 15.26 3.64 -12.58
C LYS A 154 14.39 4.67 -11.87
N ASN A 155 13.24 4.97 -12.44
CA ASN A 155 12.34 6.04 -11.98
C ASN A 155 11.04 5.53 -11.35
N LEU A 156 10.80 4.21 -11.40
CA LEU A 156 9.77 3.56 -10.59
C LEU A 156 10.08 3.73 -9.09
#